data_AF-A0A355H279-F1
#
_entry.id   AF-A0A355H279-F1
#
_cell.length_a   1.000
_cell.length_b   1.000
_cell.length_c   1.000
_cell.angle_alpha   90.00
_cell.angle_beta   90.00
_cell.angle_gamma   90.00
#
_symmetry.space_group_name_H-M   'P 1'
#
loop_
_entity.id
_entity.type
_entity.pdbx_description
1 polymer ?
#
loop_
_entity_poly.entity_id
_entity_poly.type
_entity_poly.pdbx_seq_one_letter_code
_entity_poly.pdbx_strand_id
1 'polypeptide(L)'
;YPTTEQGLKALVEAPTAGNLPRNWRTGGYLEKGKVPKDPWSNEFIYVSPGSHGDFDLSSLGADGEAGGEGVDKDIHNWEIE
;
A
#
# COMPACT_ATOMS: atom_id res chain seq x y z
N TYR A 1 -3.03 -10.06 5.96
CA TYR A 1 -2.98 -8.95 4.99
C TYR A 1 -2.68 -9.51 3.61
N PRO A 2 -3.01 -8.82 2.50
CA PRO A 2 -2.62 -9.29 1.16
C PRO A 2 -1.09 -9.39 1.05
N THR A 3 -0.57 -10.24 0.18
CA THR A 3 0.89 -10.37 -0.01
C THR A 3 1.45 -9.21 -0.82
N THR A 4 2.76 -8.98 -0.77
CA THR A 4 3.44 -7.99 -1.64
C THR A 4 3.10 -8.19 -3.12
N GLU A 5 3.02 -9.43 -3.59
CA GLU A 5 2.66 -9.76 -4.99
C GLU A 5 1.21 -9.40 -5.32
N GLN A 6 0.30 -9.56 -4.36
CA GLN A 6 -1.10 -9.15 -4.50
C GLN A 6 -1.23 -7.62 -4.48
N GLY A 7 -0.41 -6.96 -3.66
CA GLY A 7 -0.38 -5.51 -3.49
C GLY A 7 -1.69 -4.94 -2.92
N LEU A 8 -1.81 -3.61 -2.97
CA LEU A 8 -3.01 -2.90 -2.54
C LEU A 8 -4.22 -3.17 -3.45
N LYS A 9 -4.00 -3.71 -4.67
CA LYS A 9 -5.08 -4.10 -5.58
C LYS A 9 -5.96 -5.18 -4.97
N ALA A 10 -5.42 -6.07 -4.13
CA ALA A 10 -6.22 -7.09 -3.43
C ALA A 10 -7.20 -6.52 -2.39
N LEU A 11 -7.04 -5.25 -2.01
CA LEU A 11 -8.00 -4.51 -1.19
C LEU A 11 -9.14 -3.94 -2.03
N VAL A 12 -8.98 -3.82 -3.34
CA VAL A 12 -9.99 -3.29 -4.27
C VAL A 12 -10.75 -4.43 -4.93
N GLU A 13 -9.99 -5.37 -5.48
CA GLU A 13 -10.49 -6.51 -6.24
C GLU A 13 -10.12 -7.80 -5.51
N ALA A 14 -10.97 -8.81 -5.62
CA ALA A 14 -10.69 -10.10 -5.01
C ALA A 14 -9.41 -10.67 -5.65
N PRO A 15 -8.35 -10.96 -4.88
CA PRO A 15 -7.15 -11.55 -5.44
C PRO A 15 -7.49 -12.91 -6.03
N THR A 16 -7.00 -13.20 -7.24
CA THR A 16 -7.23 -14.48 -7.93
C THR A 16 -6.07 -15.47 -7.73
N ALA A 17 -4.94 -14.99 -7.22
CA ALA A 17 -3.73 -15.76 -7.00
C ALA A 17 -3.18 -15.51 -5.57
N GLY A 18 -2.51 -16.51 -5.01
CA GLY A 18 -1.93 -16.46 -3.66
C GLY A 18 -2.91 -16.87 -2.56
N ASN A 19 -2.75 -16.25 -1.38
CA ASN A 19 -3.57 -16.57 -0.21
C ASN A 19 -4.97 -15.96 -0.38
N LEU A 20 -5.94 -16.81 -0.74
CA LEU A 20 -7.32 -16.38 -0.98
C LEU A 20 -8.03 -16.09 0.35
N PRO A 21 -8.48 -14.85 0.59
CA PRO A 21 -9.19 -14.52 1.81
C PRO A 21 -10.52 -15.27 1.88
N ARG A 22 -10.71 -16.07 2.95
CA ARG A 22 -11.92 -16.88 3.18
C ARG A 22 -13.20 -16.04 3.26
N ASN A 23 -13.10 -14.78 3.66
CA ASN A 23 -14.24 -13.87 3.83
C ASN A 23 -13.92 -12.49 3.23
N TRP A 24 -13.58 -12.46 1.94
CA TRP A 24 -13.36 -11.20 1.23
C TRP A 24 -14.66 -10.39 1.17
N ARG A 25 -14.61 -9.12 1.58
CA ARG A 25 -15.79 -8.25 1.58
C ARG A 25 -16.22 -7.96 0.14
N THR A 26 -17.41 -8.42 -0.23
CA THR A 26 -18.01 -8.11 -1.53
C THR A 26 -18.17 -6.60 -1.69
N GLY A 27 -17.43 -6.00 -2.62
CA GLY A 27 -17.34 -4.55 -2.81
C GLY A 27 -16.00 -3.92 -2.42
N GLY A 28 -15.04 -4.71 -1.95
CA GLY A 28 -13.70 -4.25 -1.61
C GLY A 28 -13.58 -3.68 -0.19
N TYR A 29 -12.34 -3.45 0.22
CA TYR A 29 -11.95 -2.83 1.49
C TYR A 29 -11.66 -1.33 1.35
N LEU A 30 -11.35 -0.87 0.14
CA LEU A 30 -11.14 0.55 -0.17
C LEU A 30 -12.46 1.20 -0.60
N GLU A 31 -12.92 2.21 0.14
CA GLU A 31 -14.18 2.94 -0.14
C GLU A 31 -14.23 3.54 -1.56
N LYS A 32 -13.06 3.86 -2.14
CA LYS A 32 -12.98 4.45 -3.49
C LYS A 32 -12.91 3.42 -4.63
N GLY A 33 -12.93 2.11 -4.33
CA GLY A 33 -12.83 1.06 -5.34
C GLY A 33 -11.56 1.17 -6.20
N LYS A 34 -10.52 1.83 -5.68
CA LYS A 34 -9.20 1.97 -6.30
C LYS A 34 -8.17 2.29 -5.23
N VAL A 35 -6.93 1.90 -5.49
CA VAL A 35 -5.81 2.27 -4.65
C VAL A 35 -5.59 3.78 -4.84
N PRO A 36 -5.72 4.60 -3.78
CA PRO A 36 -5.36 6.01 -3.88
C PRO A 36 -3.87 6.10 -4.18
N LYS A 37 -3.51 7.09 -4.98
CA LYS A 37 -2.12 7.51 -5.15
C LYS A 37 -1.77 8.50 -4.04
N ASP A 38 -0.48 8.66 -3.79
CA ASP A 38 0.00 9.70 -2.88
C ASP A 38 -0.23 11.10 -3.49
N PRO A 39 0.02 12.19 -2.73
CA PRO A 39 -0.21 13.57 -3.19
C PRO A 39 0.53 13.95 -4.48
N TRP A 40 1.60 13.24 -4.81
CA TRP A 40 2.45 13.47 -5.98
C TRP A 40 2.12 12.51 -7.14
N SER A 41 1.05 11.73 -7.05
CA SER A 41 0.57 10.80 -8.09
C SER A 41 1.51 9.61 -8.35
N ASN A 42 2.39 9.32 -7.40
CA ASN A 42 3.19 8.11 -7.37
C ASN A 42 2.34 6.92 -6.86
N GLU A 43 2.90 5.72 -6.92
CA GLU A 43 2.26 4.51 -6.39
C GLU A 43 2.84 4.23 -5.00
N PHE A 44 1.97 3.91 -4.03
CA PHE A 44 2.45 3.49 -2.72
C PHE A 44 3.14 2.14 -2.80
N ILE A 45 4.29 2.04 -2.14
CA ILE A 45 5.03 0.80 -1.98
C ILE A 45 4.41 0.04 -0.82
N TYR A 46 3.82 -1.10 -1.13
CA TYR A 46 3.21 -2.00 -0.15
C TYR A 46 4.04 -3.28 -0.04
N VAL A 47 4.43 -3.63 1.19
CA VAL A 47 5.19 -4.84 1.48
C VAL A 47 4.48 -5.61 2.60
N SER A 48 4.22 -6.89 2.37
CA SER A 48 3.72 -7.81 3.39
C SER A 48 4.30 -9.22 3.20
N PRO A 49 4.85 -9.83 4.26
CA PRO A 49 4.98 -9.33 5.64
C PRO A 49 5.92 -8.11 5.75
N GLY A 50 5.51 -7.12 6.54
CA GLY A 50 6.32 -5.93 6.82
C GLY A 50 7.46 -6.23 7.80
N SER A 51 8.48 -5.39 7.80
CA SER A 51 9.58 -5.39 8.77
C SER A 51 9.20 -4.71 10.08
N HIS A 52 8.29 -3.72 10.02
CA HIS A 52 7.87 -2.92 11.18
C HIS A 52 6.52 -3.35 11.77
N GLY A 53 5.82 -4.27 11.11
CA GLY A 53 4.51 -4.76 11.56
C GLY A 53 3.95 -5.80 10.61
N ASP A 54 2.63 -5.94 10.58
CA ASP A 54 1.98 -6.88 9.66
C ASP A 54 2.16 -6.51 8.18
N PHE A 55 2.25 -5.21 7.89
CA PHE A 55 2.51 -4.66 6.58
C PHE A 55 3.25 -3.34 6.68
N ASP A 56 4.09 -3.08 5.69
CA ASP A 56 4.79 -1.82 5.50
C ASP A 56 4.17 -1.10 4.31
N LEU A 57 3.85 0.17 4.49
CA LEU A 57 3.36 1.05 3.43
C LEU A 57 4.22 2.31 3.40
N SER A 58 4.81 2.59 2.23
CA SER A 58 5.73 3.71 2.03
C SER A 58 5.36 4.52 0.80
N SER A 59 5.61 5.83 0.85
CA SER A 59 5.49 6.75 -0.28
C SER A 59 6.84 7.45 -0.48
N LEU A 60 7.36 7.43 -1.71
CA LEU A 60 8.67 8.00 -2.06
C LEU A 60 8.60 9.52 -2.37
N GLY A 61 7.78 10.28 -1.65
CA GLY A 61 7.65 11.73 -1.89
C GLY A 61 7.29 12.13 -3.33
N ALA A 62 7.71 13.34 -3.71
CA ALA A 62 7.50 13.94 -5.03
C ALA A 62 8.46 13.43 -6.11
N ASP A 63 9.70 13.12 -5.73
CA ASP A 63 10.77 12.69 -6.61
C ASP A 63 10.63 11.20 -6.99
N GLY A 64 9.91 10.42 -6.19
CA GLY A 64 9.73 8.99 -6.44
C GLY A 64 10.99 8.20 -6.15
N GLU A 65 11.91 8.75 -5.35
CA GLU A 65 13.15 8.11 -4.92
C GLU A 65 13.18 7.98 -3.39
N ALA A 66 13.96 7.02 -2.89
CA ALA A 66 14.13 6.87 -1.44
C ALA A 66 15.05 7.98 -0.91
N GLY A 67 14.57 8.72 0.08
CA GLY A 67 15.26 9.80 0.75
C GLY A 67 14.45 11.10 0.68
N GLY A 68 15.15 12.18 0.35
CA GLY A 68 14.55 13.49 0.19
C GLY A 68 14.26 14.25 1.48
N GLU A 69 14.04 15.56 1.33
CA GLU A 69 13.66 16.47 2.41
C GLU A 69 12.45 17.30 1.99
N GLY A 70 11.61 17.68 2.96
CA GLY A 70 10.41 18.47 2.69
C GLY A 70 9.37 17.70 1.87
N VAL A 71 9.19 18.08 0.59
CA VAL A 71 8.19 17.46 -0.32
C VAL A 71 8.70 16.17 -0.96
N ASP A 72 10.00 15.96 -0.99
CA ASP A 72 10.64 14.74 -1.49
C ASP A 72 10.80 13.71 -0.37
N LYS A 73 10.46 14.07 0.87
CA LYS A 73 10.66 13.19 2.02
C LYS A 73 9.77 11.94 1.91
N ASP A 74 10.40 10.79 2.07
CA ASP A 74 9.70 9.52 2.25
C ASP A 74 8.67 9.58 3.40
N ILE A 75 7.50 9.00 3.16
CA ILE A 75 6.45 8.85 4.16
C ILE A 75 6.23 7.38 4.41
N HIS A 76 6.52 6.94 5.62
CA HIS A 76 6.32 5.58 6.07
C HIS A 76 5.15 5.47 7.04
N ASN A 77 4.29 4.47 6.86
CA ASN A 77 3.16 4.17 7.75
C ASN A 77 3.56 3.97 9.22
N TRP A 78 4.76 3.45 9.48
CA TRP A 78 5.23 3.22 10.84
C TRP A 78 5.90 4.45 11.48
N GLU A 79 6.15 5.52 10.72
CA GLU A 79 6.73 6.77 11.23
C GLU A 79 5.66 7.84 11.56
N ILE A 80 4.42 7.60 11.15
CA ILE A 80 3.26 8.44 11.48
C ILE A 80 2.66 7.99 12.83
N GLU A 81 3.37 8.27 13.93
CA GLU A 81 2.79 8.30 15.28
C GLU A 81 2.22 9.68 15.65
#